data_AF-A0A970VU97-F1
#
_entry.id   AF-A0A970VU97-F1
#
_cell.length_a   1.000
_cell.length_b   1.000
_cell.length_c   1.000
_cell.angle_alpha   90.00
_cell.angle_beta   90.00
_cell.angle_gamma   90.00
#
_symmetry.space_group_name_H-M   'P 1'
#
loop_
_entity.id
_entity.type
_entity.pdbx_description
1 polymer ?
#
loop_
_entity_poly.entity_id
_entity_poly.type
_entity_poly.pdbx_seq_one_letter_code
_entity_poly.pdbx_strand_id
1 'polypeptide(L)' 'MTLFKVGDLVVRKSCDDGIIFCIMDFKADEEGRCAAVLKAIYDKTFIVEAPINDLRNIIADGKL' A
#
# COMPACT_ATOMS: atom_id res chain seq x y z
N MET A 1 4.27 -11.32 -11.07
CA MET A 1 3.18 -11.11 -10.09
C MET A 1 3.81 -10.56 -8.83
N THR A 2 3.76 -9.26 -8.61
CA THR A 2 4.28 -8.64 -7.38
C THR A 2 3.27 -8.94 -6.27
N LEU A 3 3.59 -9.92 -5.42
CA LEU A 3 2.79 -10.16 -4.21
C LEU A 3 3.11 -9.05 -3.22
N PHE A 4 2.09 -8.27 -2.86
CA PHE A 4 2.16 -7.37 -1.72
C PHE A 4 1.97 -8.17 -0.43
N LYS A 5 2.71 -7.84 0.62
CA LYS A 5 2.55 -8.43 1.95
C LYS A 5 2.32 -7.35 3.00
N VAL A 6 1.76 -7.76 4.14
CA VAL A 6 1.71 -6.88 5.31
C VAL A 6 3.15 -6.52 5.71
N GLY A 7 3.40 -5.23 5.92
CA GLY A 7 4.73 -4.66 6.16
C GLY A 7 5.44 -4.12 4.91
N ASP A 8 4.93 -4.37 3.70
CA ASP A 8 5.48 -3.76 2.49
C ASP A 8 5.23 -2.25 2.47
N LEU A 9 6.23 -1.51 1.99
CA LEU A 9 6.12 -0.09 1.69
C LEU A 9 5.66 0.12 0.25
N VAL A 10 4.57 0.85 0.10
CA VAL A 10 3.93 1.10 -1.18
C VAL A 10 3.61 2.58 -1.34
N VAL A 11 3.57 3.03 -2.60
CA VAL A 11 2.94 4.29 -2.99
C VAL A 11 1.68 4.00 -3.79
N ARG A 12 0.74 4.94 -3.79
CA ARG A 12 -0.44 4.88 -4.66
C ARG A 12 -0.11 5.50 -6.00
N LYS A 13 -0.44 4.84 -7.10
CA LYS A 13 -0.23 5.36 -8.46
C LYS A 13 -1.11 6.59 -8.74
N SER A 14 -2.33 6.60 -8.20
CA SER A 14 -3.25 7.72 -8.35
C SER A 14 -2.94 8.91 -7.42
N CYS A 15 -1.96 8.79 -6.52
CA CYS A 15 -1.60 9.83 -5.56
C CYS A 15 -0.12 10.21 -5.78
N ASP A 16 0.09 11.28 -6.54
CA ASP A 16 1.43 11.77 -6.93
C ASP A 16 2.21 12.43 -5.78
N ASP A 17 1.58 12.58 -4.61
CA ASP A 17 2.11 13.30 -3.43
C ASP A 17 3.37 12.69 -2.79
N GLY A 18 3.93 11.61 -3.34
CA GLY A 18 5.13 10.96 -2.78
C GLY A 18 4.94 10.37 -1.38
N ILE A 19 3.69 10.27 -0.91
CA ILE A 19 3.37 9.71 0.40
C ILE A 19 3.65 8.21 0.38
N ILE A 20 4.52 7.79 1.28
CA ILE A 20 4.82 6.38 1.48
C ILE A 20 3.82 5.81 2.48
N PHE A 21 3.20 4.71 2.07
CA PHE A 21 2.29 3.94 2.88
C PHE A 21 2.92 2.60 3.24
N CYS A 22 2.62 2.09 4.42
CA CYS A 22 2.90 0.73 4.83
C CYS A 22 1.61 -0.08 4.81
N ILE A 23 1.64 -1.27 4.21
CA ILE A 23 0.50 -2.19 4.22
C ILE A 23 0.35 -2.75 5.62
N MET A 24 -0.78 -2.50 6.26
CA MET A 24 -1.10 -3.06 7.58
C MET A 24 -1.94 -4.32 7.48
N ASP A 25 -2.85 -4.38 6.51
CA ASP A 25 -3.77 -5.51 6.36
C ASP A 25 -4.35 -5.56 4.95
N PHE A 26 -5.08 -6.63 4.63
CA PHE A 26 -5.80 -6.78 3.37
C PHE A 26 -7.25 -7.14 3.66
N LYS A 27 -8.15 -6.34 3.12
CA LYS A 27 -9.58 -6.52 3.28
C LYS A 27 -10.20 -6.85 1.94
N ALA A 28 -11.07 -7.85 1.91
CA ALA A 28 -11.91 -8.09 0.76
C ALA A 28 -13.25 -7.39 0.98
N ASP A 29 -13.67 -6.57 0.02
CA ASP A 29 -15.04 -6.06 -0.02
C ASP A 29 -16.04 -7.17 -0.33
N GLU A 30 -17.33 -6.92 -0.08
CA GLU A 30 -18.43 -7.88 -0.33
C GLU A 30 -18.50 -8.35 -1.79
N GLU A 31 -17.95 -7.57 -2.72
CA GLU A 31 -17.81 -7.89 -4.15
C GLU A 31 -16.59 -8.78 -4.47
N GLY A 32 -15.82 -9.21 -3.47
CA GLY A 32 -14.59 -10.00 -3.64
C GLY A 32 -13.38 -9.18 -4.11
N ARG A 33 -13.47 -7.85 -4.09
CA ARG A 33 -12.35 -6.96 -4.43
C ARG A 33 -11.41 -6.83 -3.25
N CYS A 34 -10.16 -7.22 -3.42
CA CYS A 34 -9.13 -7.05 -2.39
C CYS A 34 -8.63 -5.60 -2.37
N ALA A 35 -8.87 -4.91 -1.25
CA ALA A 35 -8.27 -3.64 -0.88
C ALA A 35 -7.16 -3.87 0.15
N ALA A 36 -6.07 -3.11 0.06
CA ALA A 36 -5.07 -3.07 1.11
C ALA A 36 -5.37 -1.93 2.07
N VAL A 37 -5.25 -2.19 3.37
CA VAL A 37 -5.26 -1.18 4.42
C VAL A 37 -3.86 -0.62 4.51
N LEU A 38 -3.74 0.67 4.19
CA LEU A 38 -2.49 1.40 4.12
C LEU A 38 -2.40 2.37 5.29
N LYS A 39 -1.26 2.43 5.95
CA LYS A 39 -0.95 3.47 6.94
C LYS A 39 0.17 4.35 6.42
N ALA A 40 -0.06 5.66 6.35
CA ALA A 40 0.98 6.60 6.00
C ALA A 40 2.06 6.64 7.11
N ILE A 41 3.32 6.52 6.71
CA ILE A 41 4.46 6.41 7.63
C ILE A 41 5.27 7.70 7.79
N TYR A 42 5.18 8.62 6.83
CA TYR A 42 5.90 9.89 6.87
C TYR A 42 4.91 11.05 7.01
N ASP A 43 5.15 11.89 8.02
CA ASP A 43 4.51 13.18 8.31
C ASP A 43 3.03 13.15 8.72
N LYS A 44 2.20 12.31 8.08
CA LYS A 44 0.78 12.20 8.39
C LYS A 44 0.43 10.78 8.81
N THR A 45 0.03 10.58 10.06
CA THR A 45 -0.44 9.29 10.58
C THR A 45 -1.93 9.10 10.29
N PHE A 46 -2.26 8.77 9.06
CA PHE A 46 -3.63 8.41 8.67
C PHE A 46 -3.65 7.04 7.99
N ILE A 47 -4.81 6.38 8.07
CA ILE A 47 -5.06 5.06 7.51
C ILE A 47 -6.03 5.22 6.36
N VAL A 48 -5.73 4.61 5.22
CA VAL A 48 -6.58 4.62 4.03
C VAL A 48 -6.71 3.23 3.45
N GLU A 49 -7.87 2.92 2.89
CA GLU A 49 -8.09 1.71 2.11
C GLU A 49 -7.88 2.04 0.64
N ALA A 50 -7.08 1.24 -0.08
CA ALA A 50 -6.84 1.42 -1.50
C ALA A 50 -6.82 0.07 -2.22
N PRO A 51 -7.38 -0.01 -3.44
CA PRO A 51 -7.34 -1.25 -4.21
C PRO A 51 -5.91 -1.63 -4.55
N ILE A 52 -5.57 -2.92 -4.46
CA ILE A 52 -4.21 -3.42 -4.69
C ILE A 52 -3.67 -3.00 -6.08
N ASN A 53 -4.56 -2.83 -7.05
CA ASN A 53 -4.21 -2.41 -8.41
C ASN A 53 -3.67 -0.97 -8.50
N ASP A 54 -4.11 -0.10 -7.58
CA ASP A 54 -3.65 1.28 -7.43
C ASP A 54 -2.32 1.35 -6.67
N LEU A 55 -1.82 0.24 -6.11
CA LEU A 55 -0.56 0.22 -5.38
C LEU A 55 0.61 0.00 -6.32
N ARG A 56 1.72 0.64 -5.98
CA ARG A 56 3.04 0.41 -6.56
C ARG A 56 4.00 0.15 -5.40
N ASN A 57 4.65 -1.00 -5.44
CA ASN A 57 5.64 -1.35 -4.43
C ASN A 57 6.84 -0.42 -4.58
N ILE A 58 7.25 0.22 -3.48
CA ILE A 58 8.52 0.90 -3.40
C ILE A 58 9.48 -0.21 -3.06
N ILE A 59 9.97 -0.89 -4.09
CA ILE A 59 10.90 -2.00 -3.93
C ILE A 59 11.98 -1.53 -2.98
N ALA A 60 12.00 -2.08 -1.76
CA ALA A 60 13.18 -2.14 -0.94
C ALA A 60 14.11 -3.04 -1.76
N ASP A 61 14.80 -2.44 -2.72
CA ASP A 61 15.89 -3.08 -3.46
C ASP A 61 16.94 -3.32 -2.38
N GLY A 62 16.78 -4.46 -1.71
CA GLY A 62 17.72 -5.00 -0.76
C GLY A 62 18.99 -5.37 -1.52
N LYS A 63 19.69 -4.36 -1.99
CA LYS A 63 21.14 -4.36 -2.10
C LYS A 63 21.66 -3.75 -0.81
N LEU A 64 21.62 -4.55 0.25
CA LEU A 64 22.61 -4.46 1.32
C LEU A 64 23.82 -5.30 0.89
#